data_AF-A0A414WP96-F1
#
_entry.id   AF-A0A414WP96-F1
#
_cell.length_a   1.000
_cell.length_b   1.000
_cell.length_c   1.000
_cell.angle_alpha   90.00
_cell.angle_beta   90.00
_cell.angle_gamma   90.00
#
_symmetry.space_group_name_H-M   'P 1'
#
loop_
_entity.id
_entity.type
_entity.pdbx_description
1 polymer ?
#
loop_
_entity_poly.entity_id
_entity_poly.type
_entity_poly.pdbx_seq_one_letter_code
_entity_poly.pdbx_strand_id
1 'polypeptide(L)'
;MITVSKKWIRLIGIVGCTVWMASCKQASDAGVKSSSYAVMQIEAVDKEFSSSYSASIRGRQDIDIYPQVSGTIEKLCVTEGQKVRRGQSLFIIDQVPYKAALKTATANVEAARAALGTAELTYKSNKELYAQKVVSEFSLKTAENSYLTAKAQLSQAEAQEISARNNLSYTEVKSPSDGVVGALPYRAGALVSANMPYPLTTVSDNSDMYVYFSMTENQLLALTRQYGDMDEALKNMPEVELRLNDNSVYDKKGVIESISGVIDRQTGTVVARVVFPNESRLLHSGASGTVIVPSIYKDCIAIPQTATVKMQDKTIVYKVVDGKAVSTLITVAENNDGREYVVLDGLKAGDEIVSEGAGLVREGTQVK
;
A
#
# COMPACT_ATOMS: atom_id res chain seq x y z
N MET A 1 17.99 66.22 -72.63
CA MET A 1 18.43 67.62 -72.76
C MET A 1 17.21 68.53 -72.56
N ILE A 2 16.83 68.81 -71.32
CA ILE A 2 15.95 69.94 -70.96
C ILE A 2 16.50 70.50 -69.63
N THR A 3 16.86 71.76 -69.69
CA THR A 3 17.60 72.55 -68.69
C THR A 3 16.66 73.25 -67.70
N VAL A 4 16.93 73.01 -66.42
CA VAL A 4 16.88 73.87 -65.20
C VAL A 4 16.01 75.13 -65.21
N SER A 5 15.29 75.36 -64.09
CA SER A 5 15.20 76.72 -63.51
C SER A 5 15.48 76.70 -62.00
N LYS A 6 16.48 77.50 -61.61
CA LYS A 6 17.27 77.45 -60.35
C LYS A 6 16.73 78.43 -59.29
N LYS A 7 15.41 78.70 -59.28
CA LYS A 7 14.79 79.74 -58.42
C LYS A 7 13.86 79.23 -57.31
N TRP A 8 13.53 77.94 -57.25
CA TRP A 8 12.58 77.40 -56.25
C TRP A 8 13.22 76.63 -55.08
N ILE A 9 14.54 76.44 -55.09
CA ILE A 9 15.25 75.66 -54.06
C ILE A 9 15.63 76.52 -52.83
N ARG A 10 15.50 77.85 -52.89
CA ARG A 10 15.86 78.75 -51.77
C ARG A 10 14.69 79.21 -50.88
N LEU A 11 13.43 78.87 -51.20
CA LEU A 11 12.27 79.33 -50.42
C LEU A 11 11.67 78.26 -49.48
N ILE A 12 12.08 77.00 -49.61
CA ILE A 12 11.59 75.88 -48.76
C ILE A 12 12.46 75.72 -47.48
N GLY A 13 13.58 76.45 -47.38
CA GLY A 13 14.48 76.39 -46.23
C GLY A 13 14.15 77.28 -45.03
N ILE A 14 13.07 78.08 -45.05
CA ILE A 14 12.79 79.10 -44.01
C ILE A 14 11.43 78.92 -43.30
N VAL A 15 10.62 77.92 -43.65
CA VAL A 15 9.33 77.65 -42.98
C VAL A 15 9.36 76.42 -42.05
N GLY A 16 10.50 75.73 -41.96
CA GLY A 16 10.67 74.51 -41.15
C GLY A 16 11.24 74.69 -39.73
N CYS A 17 11.36 75.92 -39.21
CA CYS A 17 12.14 76.20 -37.99
C CYS A 17 11.42 77.00 -36.89
N THR A 18 10.09 77.06 -36.88
CA THR A 18 9.32 77.81 -35.85
C THR A 18 8.17 77.01 -35.22
N VAL A 19 8.35 75.69 -35.05
CA VAL A 19 7.49 74.85 -34.18
C VAL A 19 8.36 74.03 -33.23
N TRP A 20 9.31 74.70 -32.59
CA TRP A 20 9.97 74.25 -31.36
C TRP A 20 9.74 75.36 -30.35
N MET A 21 8.86 75.12 -29.36
CA MET A 21 8.68 75.83 -28.07
C MET A 21 7.21 75.87 -27.64
N ALA A 22 6.60 74.71 -27.41
CA ALA A 22 5.39 74.59 -26.60
C ALA A 22 5.23 73.15 -26.08
N SER A 23 6.15 72.68 -25.24
CA SER A 23 5.85 71.54 -24.36
C SER A 23 6.78 71.52 -23.15
N CYS A 24 6.49 72.43 -22.22
CA CYS A 24 6.88 72.30 -20.82
C CYS A 24 5.63 72.66 -20.00
N LYS A 25 4.82 71.66 -19.69
CA LYS A 25 3.90 71.70 -18.56
C LYS A 25 4.19 70.50 -17.68
N GLN A 26 4.85 70.83 -16.58
CA GLN A 26 5.07 69.98 -15.43
C GLN A 26 3.72 69.51 -14.87
N ALA A 27 3.56 68.20 -14.78
CA ALA A 27 2.60 67.56 -13.89
C ALA A 27 3.40 66.66 -12.94
N SER A 28 4.09 67.30 -11.99
CA SER A 28 4.50 66.66 -10.74
C SER A 28 3.30 66.73 -9.79
N ASP A 29 2.36 65.81 -9.96
CA ASP A 29 1.54 65.29 -8.87
C ASP A 29 0.76 64.06 -9.36
N ALA A 30 1.48 62.96 -9.59
CA ALA A 30 0.88 61.67 -9.33
C ALA A 30 1.01 61.48 -7.82
N GLY A 31 0.09 62.08 -7.07
CA GLY A 31 -0.17 61.65 -5.70
C GLY A 31 -0.25 60.14 -5.74
N VAL A 32 0.63 59.49 -4.98
CA VAL A 32 0.48 58.08 -4.64
C VAL A 32 -0.92 58.00 -4.06
N LYS A 33 -1.90 57.58 -4.88
CA LYS A 33 -3.16 57.09 -4.37
C LYS A 33 -2.71 56.03 -3.40
N SER A 34 -2.87 56.31 -2.11
CA SER A 34 -2.63 55.33 -1.07
C SER A 34 -3.53 54.16 -1.41
N SER A 35 -2.95 53.14 -2.04
CA SER A 35 -3.61 51.86 -2.15
C SER A 35 -3.80 51.43 -0.71
N SER A 36 -5.05 51.51 -0.24
CA SER A 36 -5.43 50.91 1.02
C SER A 36 -5.32 49.41 0.80
N TYR A 37 -4.25 48.81 1.31
CA TYR A 37 -4.08 47.37 1.29
C TYR A 37 -4.83 46.80 2.48
N ALA A 38 -5.56 45.70 2.28
CA ALA A 38 -6.21 45.01 3.38
C ALA A 38 -5.13 44.40 4.30
N VAL A 39 -5.15 44.77 5.57
CA VAL A 39 -4.21 44.27 6.58
C VAL A 39 -4.92 43.26 7.48
N MET A 40 -4.18 42.26 7.93
CA MET A 40 -4.65 41.23 8.85
C MET A 40 -3.68 41.12 10.01
N GLN A 41 -4.21 41.10 11.23
CA GLN A 41 -3.43 40.77 12.41
C GLN A 41 -3.30 39.26 12.54
N ILE A 42 -2.08 38.79 12.80
CA ILE A 42 -1.79 37.37 12.95
C ILE A 42 -2.22 36.90 14.35
N GLU A 43 -3.04 35.86 14.37
CA GLU A 43 -3.43 35.16 15.58
C GLU A 43 -2.95 33.71 15.53
N ALA A 44 -2.68 33.13 16.70
CA ALA A 44 -2.43 31.71 16.81
C ALA A 44 -3.77 30.97 16.73
N VAL A 45 -3.87 30.02 15.81
CA VAL A 45 -5.07 29.23 15.56
C VAL A 45 -4.71 27.76 15.47
N ASP A 46 -5.63 26.90 15.86
CA ASP A 46 -5.56 25.47 15.58
C ASP A 46 -6.06 25.23 14.16
N LYS A 47 -5.26 24.53 13.36
CA LYS A 47 -5.62 24.16 11.99
C LYS A 47 -5.39 22.69 11.76
N GLU A 48 -6.35 22.08 11.07
CA GLU A 48 -6.24 20.72 10.58
C GLU A 48 -6.17 20.75 9.06
N PHE A 49 -5.09 20.20 8.52
CA PHE A 49 -4.95 19.94 7.10
C PHE A 49 -4.97 18.44 6.86
N SER A 50 -5.20 18.04 5.62
CA SER A 50 -5.21 16.64 5.23
C SER A 50 -4.36 16.40 4.01
N SER A 51 -3.53 15.36 4.05
CA SER A 51 -2.82 14.84 2.89
C SER A 51 -3.58 13.66 2.32
N SER A 52 -3.79 13.65 1.01
CA SER A 52 -4.48 12.57 0.29
C SER A 52 -3.48 11.71 -0.47
N TYR A 53 -3.55 10.39 -0.29
CA TYR A 53 -2.67 9.43 -0.94
C TYR A 53 -3.48 8.38 -1.70
N SER A 54 -3.10 8.12 -2.94
CA SER A 54 -3.65 6.98 -3.68
C SER A 54 -3.24 5.69 -2.99
N ALA A 55 -4.20 4.79 -2.81
CA ALA A 55 -4.00 3.57 -2.03
C ALA A 55 -4.59 2.34 -2.71
N SER A 56 -3.95 1.20 -2.46
CA SER A 56 -4.43 -0.12 -2.87
C SER A 56 -4.93 -0.90 -1.66
N ILE A 57 -6.07 -1.55 -1.79
CA ILE A 57 -6.76 -2.27 -0.72
C ILE A 57 -6.56 -3.76 -0.96
N ARG A 58 -6.10 -4.48 0.07
CA ARG A 58 -5.93 -5.94 0.06
C ARG A 58 -6.57 -6.58 1.27
N GLY A 59 -7.02 -7.82 1.13
CA GLY A 59 -7.41 -8.63 2.27
C GLY A 59 -6.24 -8.80 3.24
N ARG A 60 -6.54 -9.08 4.51
CA ARG A 60 -5.54 -9.44 5.51
C ARG A 60 -4.63 -10.56 5.02
N GLN A 61 -5.23 -11.52 4.33
CA GLN A 61 -4.52 -12.62 3.69
C GLN A 61 -5.29 -13.09 2.45
N ASP A 62 -4.63 -13.09 1.30
CA ASP A 62 -5.16 -13.69 0.07
C ASP A 62 -4.37 -14.97 -0.20
N ILE A 63 -5.03 -16.12 -0.13
CA ILE A 63 -4.40 -17.43 -0.30
C ILE A 63 -4.87 -18.06 -1.60
N ASP A 64 -3.92 -18.26 -2.50
CA ASP A 64 -4.13 -19.00 -3.74
C ASP A 64 -4.20 -20.50 -3.48
N ILE A 65 -5.30 -21.12 -3.93
CA ILE A 65 -5.59 -22.53 -3.70
C ILE A 65 -5.19 -23.36 -4.91
N TYR A 66 -4.16 -24.19 -4.76
CA TYR A 66 -3.70 -25.13 -5.78
C TYR A 66 -4.10 -26.56 -5.43
N PRO A 67 -4.40 -27.42 -6.42
CA PRO A 67 -4.56 -28.84 -6.17
C PRO A 67 -3.20 -29.46 -5.87
N GLN A 68 -3.13 -30.41 -4.94
CA GLN A 68 -1.88 -31.13 -4.66
C GLN A 68 -1.78 -32.44 -5.47
N VAL A 69 -2.89 -32.89 -6.03
CA VAL A 69 -2.99 -34.11 -6.84
C VAL A 69 -3.72 -33.82 -8.15
N SER A 70 -3.41 -34.60 -9.19
CA SER A 70 -4.02 -34.42 -10.51
C SER A 70 -5.31 -35.21 -10.63
N GLY A 71 -6.27 -34.70 -11.40
CA GLY A 71 -7.51 -35.41 -11.67
C GLY A 71 -8.61 -34.47 -12.16
N THR A 72 -9.76 -35.04 -12.48
CA THR A 72 -10.92 -34.26 -12.91
C THR A 72 -11.66 -33.73 -11.68
N ILE A 73 -12.10 -32.48 -11.71
CA ILE A 73 -13.01 -31.94 -10.68
C ILE A 73 -14.33 -32.69 -10.77
N GLU A 74 -14.64 -33.52 -9.77
CA GLU A 74 -15.90 -34.24 -9.65
C GLU A 74 -17.01 -33.30 -9.18
N LYS A 75 -16.72 -32.48 -8.16
CA LYS A 75 -17.71 -31.59 -7.56
C LYS A 75 -17.10 -30.28 -7.08
N LEU A 76 -17.85 -29.21 -7.34
CA LEU A 76 -17.62 -27.91 -6.73
C LEU A 76 -18.51 -27.76 -5.49
N CYS A 77 -17.91 -27.52 -4.33
CA CYS A 77 -18.61 -27.49 -3.04
C CYS A 77 -18.99 -26.09 -2.56
N VAL A 78 -18.54 -25.05 -3.27
CA VAL A 78 -18.72 -23.64 -2.91
C VAL A 78 -19.12 -22.80 -4.11
N THR A 79 -19.70 -21.63 -3.86
CA THR A 79 -20.00 -20.61 -4.89
C THR A 79 -19.05 -19.43 -4.78
N GLU A 80 -18.90 -18.68 -5.89
CA GLU A 80 -18.13 -17.43 -5.91
C GLU A 80 -18.72 -16.44 -4.90
N GLY A 81 -17.87 -15.75 -4.15
CA GLY A 81 -18.28 -14.82 -3.08
C GLY A 81 -18.79 -15.49 -1.80
N GLN A 82 -18.83 -16.82 -1.72
CA GLN A 82 -19.28 -17.52 -0.52
C GLN A 82 -18.28 -17.36 0.63
N LYS A 83 -18.79 -17.15 1.86
CA LYS A 83 -17.98 -17.23 3.08
C LYS A 83 -17.66 -18.69 3.40
N VAL A 84 -16.39 -18.98 3.60
CA VAL A 84 -15.89 -20.31 3.97
C VAL A 84 -15.12 -20.27 5.28
N ARG A 85 -15.08 -21.42 5.95
CA ARG A 85 -14.28 -21.63 7.15
C ARG A 85 -13.05 -22.48 6.86
N ARG A 86 -12.01 -22.35 7.69
CA ARG A 86 -10.85 -23.23 7.67
C ARG A 86 -11.28 -24.69 7.74
N GLY A 87 -10.76 -25.50 6.83
CA GLY A 87 -11.08 -26.92 6.69
C GLY A 87 -12.35 -27.22 5.89
N GLN A 88 -13.12 -26.21 5.47
CA GLN A 88 -14.28 -26.41 4.60
C GLN A 88 -13.85 -26.83 3.20
N SER A 89 -14.49 -27.87 2.65
CA SER A 89 -14.21 -28.41 1.32
C SER A 89 -14.67 -27.43 0.24
N LEU A 90 -13.76 -27.11 -0.69
CA LEU A 90 -13.96 -26.19 -1.81
C LEU A 90 -14.19 -26.98 -3.11
N PHE A 91 -13.34 -27.98 -3.35
CA PHE A 91 -13.40 -28.84 -4.53
C PHE A 91 -13.22 -30.31 -4.12
N ILE A 92 -13.86 -31.20 -4.86
CA ILE A 92 -13.62 -32.63 -4.82
C ILE A 92 -13.09 -33.04 -6.19
N ILE A 93 -11.85 -33.54 -6.19
CA ILE A 93 -11.22 -34.20 -7.35
C ILE A 93 -11.65 -35.67 -7.34
N ASP A 94 -11.81 -36.26 -8.52
CA ASP A 94 -12.18 -37.66 -8.69
C ASP A 94 -11.36 -38.59 -7.78
N GLN A 95 -12.05 -39.17 -6.81
CA GLN A 95 -11.44 -39.98 -5.76
C GLN A 95 -11.29 -41.45 -6.16
N VAL A 96 -11.93 -41.90 -7.25
CA VAL A 96 -11.95 -43.30 -7.68
C VAL A 96 -10.54 -43.90 -7.79
N PRO A 97 -9.58 -43.30 -8.54
CA PRO A 97 -8.24 -43.85 -8.64
C PRO A 97 -7.48 -43.85 -7.30
N TYR A 98 -7.71 -42.82 -6.47
CA TYR A 98 -7.03 -42.68 -5.17
C TYR A 98 -7.55 -43.66 -4.13
N LYS A 99 -8.87 -43.94 -4.11
CA LYS A 99 -9.48 -44.97 -3.26
C LYS A 99 -8.99 -46.36 -3.66
N ALA A 100 -8.87 -46.63 -4.96
CA ALA A 100 -8.30 -47.88 -5.44
C ALA A 100 -6.83 -48.05 -5.03
N ALA A 101 -6.01 -47.00 -5.18
CA ALA A 101 -4.61 -47.01 -4.76
C ALA A 101 -4.45 -47.25 -3.25
N LEU A 102 -5.27 -46.59 -2.42
CA LEU A 102 -5.28 -46.82 -0.98
C LEU A 102 -5.65 -48.26 -0.65
N LYS A 103 -6.68 -48.82 -1.28
CA LYS A 103 -7.10 -50.21 -1.08
C LYS A 103 -5.96 -51.19 -1.40
N THR A 104 -5.23 -50.98 -2.49
CA THR A 104 -4.05 -51.78 -2.85
C THR A 104 -2.96 -51.67 -1.79
N ALA A 105 -2.65 -50.45 -1.32
CA ALA A 105 -1.62 -50.23 -0.31
C ALA A 105 -1.99 -50.88 1.04
N THR A 106 -3.24 -50.76 1.48
CA THR A 106 -3.73 -51.45 2.69
C THR A 106 -3.64 -52.97 2.55
N ALA A 107 -3.97 -53.54 1.39
CA ALA A 107 -3.81 -54.98 1.15
C ALA A 107 -2.34 -55.43 1.23
N ASN A 108 -1.41 -54.61 0.74
CA ASN A 108 0.02 -54.88 0.84
C ASN A 108 0.53 -54.85 2.29
N VAL A 109 0.01 -53.94 3.11
CA VAL A 109 0.30 -53.90 4.56
C VAL A 109 -0.15 -55.19 5.24
N GLU A 110 -1.37 -55.65 4.96
CA GLU A 110 -1.88 -56.90 5.55
C GLU A 110 -1.07 -58.12 5.09
N ALA A 111 -0.68 -58.17 3.82
CA ALA A 111 0.20 -59.23 3.30
C ALA A 111 1.58 -59.23 3.97
N ALA A 112 2.20 -58.05 4.11
CA ALA A 112 3.50 -57.91 4.78
C ALA A 112 3.42 -58.21 6.28
N ARG A 113 2.30 -57.86 6.94
CA ARG A 113 2.05 -58.19 8.34
C ARG A 113 1.93 -59.70 8.54
N ALA A 114 1.22 -60.39 7.64
CA ALA A 114 1.15 -61.85 7.67
C ALA A 114 2.54 -62.50 7.49
N ALA A 115 3.32 -62.03 6.52
CA ALA A 115 4.68 -62.51 6.28
C ALA A 115 5.61 -62.28 7.49
N LEU A 116 5.52 -61.12 8.14
CA LEU A 116 6.23 -60.83 9.39
C LEU A 116 5.81 -61.80 10.50
N GLY A 117 4.52 -62.07 10.66
CA GLY A 117 4.03 -63.04 11.64
C GLY A 117 4.63 -64.43 11.43
N THR A 118 4.69 -64.91 10.19
CA THR A 118 5.35 -66.20 9.87
C THR A 118 6.86 -66.17 10.18
N ALA A 119 7.55 -65.09 9.83
CA ALA A 119 8.99 -64.96 10.07
C ALA A 119 9.31 -64.86 11.56
N GLU A 120 8.47 -64.15 12.33
CA GLU A 120 8.59 -64.02 13.79
C GLU A 120 8.40 -65.36 14.49
N LEU A 121 7.38 -66.14 14.11
CA LEU A 121 7.17 -67.49 14.63
C LEU A 121 8.38 -68.39 14.35
N THR A 122 8.91 -68.34 13.12
CA THR A 122 10.09 -69.12 12.72
C THR A 122 11.33 -68.73 13.53
N TYR A 123 11.57 -67.44 13.71
CA TYR A 123 12.69 -66.95 14.54
C TYR A 123 12.55 -67.37 16.00
N LYS A 124 11.36 -67.21 16.61
CA LYS A 124 11.10 -67.64 17.99
C LYS A 124 11.32 -69.13 18.17
N SER A 125 10.79 -69.96 17.28
CA SER A 125 11.00 -71.41 17.30
C SER A 125 12.49 -71.77 17.17
N ASN A 126 13.23 -71.18 16.24
CA ASN A 126 14.66 -71.46 16.08
C ASN A 126 15.48 -70.98 17.28
N LYS A 127 15.08 -69.89 17.94
CA LYS A 127 15.72 -69.39 19.16
C LYS A 127 15.57 -70.35 20.33
N GLU A 128 14.38 -70.92 20.52
CA GLU A 128 14.12 -71.94 21.54
C GLU A 128 14.91 -73.23 21.25
N LEU A 129 14.87 -73.71 20.00
CA LEU A 129 15.60 -74.90 19.59
C LEU A 129 17.12 -74.73 19.68
N TYR A 130 17.65 -73.53 19.44
CA TYR A 130 19.07 -73.23 19.60
C TYR A 130 19.49 -73.30 21.08
N ALA A 131 18.64 -72.79 21.99
CA ALA A 131 18.87 -72.91 23.44
C ALA A 131 18.92 -74.38 23.90
N GLN A 132 18.15 -75.26 23.24
CA GLN A 132 18.18 -76.71 23.45
C GLN A 132 19.28 -77.43 22.66
N LYS A 133 20.14 -76.71 21.93
CA LYS A 133 21.21 -77.24 21.06
C LYS A 133 20.72 -78.15 19.92
N VAL A 134 19.49 -77.95 19.45
CA VAL A 134 18.87 -78.74 18.37
C VAL A 134 19.18 -78.17 16.98
N VAL A 135 19.36 -76.85 16.86
CA VAL A 135 19.67 -76.17 15.59
C VAL A 135 21.01 -75.42 15.66
N SER A 136 21.60 -75.15 14.50
CA SER A 136 22.88 -74.44 14.38
C SER A 136 22.74 -72.91 14.57
N GLU A 137 23.84 -72.25 14.94
CA GLU A 137 23.88 -70.78 15.02
C GLU A 137 23.58 -70.12 13.66
N PHE A 138 24.06 -70.72 12.57
CA PHE A 138 23.76 -70.27 11.20
C PHE A 138 22.25 -70.27 10.92
N SER A 139 21.54 -71.32 11.33
CA SER A 139 20.09 -71.42 11.19
C SER A 139 19.35 -70.35 11.99
N LEU A 140 19.80 -70.07 13.23
CA LEU A 140 19.24 -69.00 14.06
C LEU A 140 19.44 -67.62 13.42
N LYS A 141 20.67 -67.29 13.01
CA LYS A 141 21.00 -66.02 12.35
C LYS A 141 20.24 -65.84 11.03
N THR A 142 20.03 -66.92 10.26
CA THR A 142 19.24 -66.88 9.03
C THR A 142 17.77 -66.54 9.32
N ALA A 143 17.19 -67.14 10.36
CA ALA A 143 15.82 -66.83 10.78
C ALA A 143 15.69 -65.41 11.34
N GLU A 144 16.68 -64.95 12.10
CA GLU A 144 16.74 -63.57 12.60
C GLU A 144 16.78 -62.55 11.46
N ASN A 145 17.66 -62.75 10.48
CA ASN A 145 17.73 -61.90 9.30
C ASN A 145 16.42 -61.92 8.51
N SER A 146 15.79 -63.08 8.36
CA SER A 146 14.49 -63.20 7.68
C SER A 146 13.39 -62.43 8.40
N TYR A 147 13.36 -62.49 9.74
CA TYR A 147 12.45 -61.69 10.56
C TYR A 147 12.72 -60.19 10.39
N LEU A 148 13.98 -59.75 10.43
CA LEU A 148 14.36 -58.35 10.24
C LEU A 148 13.98 -57.85 8.84
N THR A 149 14.16 -58.66 7.80
CA THR A 149 13.74 -58.34 6.43
C THR A 149 12.22 -58.20 6.33
N ALA A 150 11.45 -59.14 6.87
CA ALA A 150 9.99 -59.05 6.86
C ALA A 150 9.49 -57.84 7.65
N LYS A 151 10.17 -57.48 8.76
CA LYS A 151 9.85 -56.29 9.55
C LYS A 151 10.10 -55.01 8.75
N ALA A 152 11.21 -54.94 8.01
CA ALA A 152 11.50 -53.82 7.12
C ALA A 152 10.49 -53.72 5.97
N GLN A 153 10.07 -54.84 5.40
CA GLN A 153 9.03 -54.89 4.35
C GLN A 153 7.67 -54.40 4.86
N LEU A 154 7.26 -54.77 6.08
CA LEU A 154 6.05 -54.22 6.70
C LEU A 154 6.15 -52.69 6.83
N SER A 155 7.26 -52.19 7.37
CA SER A 155 7.47 -50.75 7.52
C SER A 155 7.44 -50.00 6.18
N GLN A 156 8.00 -50.59 5.12
CA GLN A 156 7.92 -50.05 3.76
C GLN A 156 6.47 -50.02 3.23
N ALA A 157 5.68 -51.08 3.46
CA ALA A 157 4.29 -51.14 3.05
C ALA A 157 3.42 -50.12 3.81
N GLU A 158 3.66 -49.94 5.11
CA GLU A 158 2.97 -48.94 5.94
C GLU A 158 3.26 -47.52 5.43
N ALA A 159 4.50 -47.22 5.04
CA ALA A 159 4.86 -45.94 4.45
C ALA A 159 4.13 -45.68 3.12
N GLN A 160 3.96 -46.71 2.28
CA GLN A 160 3.19 -46.62 1.04
C GLN A 160 1.70 -46.38 1.29
N GLU A 161 1.13 -47.02 2.32
CA GLU A 161 -0.26 -46.80 2.74
C GLU A 161 -0.49 -45.36 3.20
N ILE A 162 0.44 -44.80 4.01
CA ILE A 162 0.38 -43.40 4.44
C ILE A 162 0.40 -42.47 3.24
N SER A 163 1.29 -42.70 2.27
CA SER A 163 1.35 -41.91 1.03
C SER A 163 0.03 -41.97 0.24
N ALA A 164 -0.53 -43.17 0.05
CA ALA A 164 -1.81 -43.33 -0.64
C ALA A 164 -2.98 -42.64 0.10
N ARG A 165 -2.98 -42.69 1.44
CA ARG A 165 -3.97 -42.02 2.29
C ARG A 165 -3.86 -40.49 2.17
N ASN A 166 -2.64 -39.95 2.15
CA ASN A 166 -2.41 -38.52 1.97
C ASN A 166 -2.89 -38.06 0.59
N ASN A 167 -2.55 -38.81 -0.48
CA ASN A 167 -3.01 -38.50 -1.82
C ASN A 167 -4.55 -38.52 -1.92
N LEU A 168 -5.22 -39.48 -1.27
CA LEU A 168 -6.67 -39.47 -1.17
C LEU A 168 -7.19 -38.25 -0.41
N SER A 169 -6.56 -37.85 0.70
CA SER A 169 -6.97 -36.65 1.44
C SER A 169 -6.84 -35.37 0.60
N TYR A 170 -5.84 -35.30 -0.27
CA TYR A 170 -5.61 -34.17 -1.18
C TYR A 170 -6.61 -34.06 -2.33
N THR A 171 -7.40 -35.11 -2.58
CA THR A 171 -8.53 -35.03 -3.51
C THR A 171 -9.62 -34.10 -2.99
N GLU A 172 -9.73 -33.93 -1.67
CA GLU A 172 -10.64 -33.00 -1.04
C GLU A 172 -9.89 -31.70 -0.75
N VAL A 173 -9.98 -30.75 -1.69
CA VAL A 173 -9.29 -29.45 -1.56
C VAL A 173 -10.06 -28.58 -0.58
N LYS A 174 -9.42 -28.25 0.55
CA LYS A 174 -10.03 -27.51 1.67
C LYS A 174 -9.48 -26.11 1.80
N SER A 175 -10.29 -25.22 2.38
CA SER A 175 -9.84 -23.86 2.71
C SER A 175 -8.78 -23.88 3.83
N PRO A 176 -7.62 -23.25 3.64
CA PRO A 176 -6.57 -23.16 4.66
C PRO A 176 -6.88 -22.12 5.75
N SER A 177 -7.74 -21.14 5.47
CA SER A 177 -8.17 -20.08 6.38
C SER A 177 -9.69 -19.83 6.32
N ASP A 178 -10.20 -19.04 7.24
CA ASP A 178 -11.53 -18.41 7.11
C ASP A 178 -11.43 -17.29 6.06
N GLY A 179 -12.48 -17.10 5.25
CA GLY A 179 -12.45 -16.05 4.25
C GLY A 179 -13.63 -16.09 3.28
N VAL A 180 -13.47 -15.40 2.16
CA VAL A 180 -14.41 -15.32 1.05
C VAL A 180 -13.78 -15.91 -0.20
N VAL A 181 -14.51 -16.80 -0.86
CA VAL A 181 -14.08 -17.46 -2.10
C VAL A 181 -14.10 -16.45 -3.24
N GLY A 182 -12.99 -16.35 -3.96
CA GLY A 182 -12.86 -15.53 -5.17
C GLY A 182 -13.53 -16.16 -6.39
N ALA A 183 -12.97 -15.88 -7.56
CA ALA A 183 -13.45 -16.47 -8.82
C ALA A 183 -13.23 -17.99 -8.85
N LEU A 184 -14.11 -18.70 -9.56
CA LEU A 184 -14.04 -20.15 -9.78
C LEU A 184 -13.88 -20.43 -11.28
N PRO A 185 -12.66 -20.24 -11.84
CA PRO A 185 -12.38 -20.43 -13.26
C PRO A 185 -12.55 -21.89 -13.73
N TYR A 186 -12.38 -22.86 -12.82
CA TYR A 186 -12.52 -24.28 -13.11
C TYR A 186 -13.85 -24.82 -12.58
N ARG A 187 -14.58 -25.52 -13.43
CA ARG A 187 -15.90 -26.11 -13.11
C ARG A 187 -15.80 -27.64 -13.05
N ALA A 188 -16.87 -28.28 -12.57
CA ALA A 188 -16.96 -29.74 -12.58
C ALA A 188 -16.74 -30.28 -14.01
N GLY A 189 -15.93 -31.34 -14.13
CA GLY A 189 -15.48 -31.90 -15.40
C GLY A 189 -14.13 -31.33 -15.90
N ALA A 190 -13.60 -30.26 -15.31
CA ALA A 190 -12.29 -29.74 -15.69
C ALA A 190 -11.16 -30.64 -15.14
N LEU A 191 -10.13 -30.87 -15.97
CA LEU A 191 -8.90 -31.56 -15.55
C LEU A 191 -7.96 -30.57 -14.87
N VAL A 192 -7.48 -30.92 -13.68
CA VAL A 192 -6.54 -30.12 -12.90
C VAL A 192 -5.28 -30.92 -12.57
N SER A 193 -4.17 -30.23 -12.30
CA SER A 193 -2.90 -30.87 -11.94
C SER A 193 -2.09 -30.01 -10.98
N ALA A 194 -1.22 -30.63 -10.19
CA ALA A 194 -0.43 -29.94 -9.18
C ALA A 194 0.57 -28.90 -9.73
N ASN A 195 0.88 -28.97 -11.03
CA ASN A 195 1.84 -28.08 -11.70
C ASN A 195 1.16 -26.99 -12.54
N MET A 196 -0.13 -26.72 -12.30
CA MET A 196 -0.85 -25.69 -13.05
C MET A 196 -0.36 -24.28 -12.70
N PRO A 197 -0.27 -23.36 -13.68
CA PRO A 197 0.25 -22.01 -13.45
C PRO A 197 -0.73 -21.08 -12.73
N TYR A 198 -2.02 -21.40 -12.71
CA TYR A 198 -3.08 -20.59 -12.10
C TYR A 198 -3.77 -21.38 -10.99
N PRO A 199 -4.20 -20.73 -9.89
CA PRO A 199 -4.90 -21.41 -8.80
C PRO A 199 -6.32 -21.81 -9.19
N LEU A 200 -6.91 -22.77 -8.46
CA LEU A 200 -8.32 -23.15 -8.59
C LEU A 200 -9.25 -22.02 -8.17
N THR A 201 -8.86 -21.29 -7.13
CA THR A 201 -9.52 -20.10 -6.59
C THR A 201 -8.58 -19.41 -5.60
N THR A 202 -8.97 -18.24 -5.13
CA THR A 202 -8.30 -17.54 -4.04
C THR A 202 -9.28 -17.43 -2.88
N VAL A 203 -8.81 -17.69 -1.65
CA VAL A 203 -9.58 -17.43 -0.43
C VAL A 203 -9.00 -16.18 0.22
N SER A 204 -9.81 -15.12 0.29
CA SER A 204 -9.42 -13.84 0.88
C SER A 204 -10.00 -13.71 2.28
N ASP A 205 -9.14 -13.57 3.29
CA ASP A 205 -9.54 -13.10 4.61
C ASP A 205 -9.75 -11.59 4.54
N ASN A 206 -11.03 -11.20 4.52
CA ASN A 206 -11.47 -9.81 4.41
C ASN A 206 -12.09 -9.29 5.70
N SER A 207 -11.81 -9.91 6.85
CA SER A 207 -12.26 -9.44 8.17
C SER A 207 -11.70 -8.05 8.49
N ASP A 208 -10.39 -7.91 8.30
CA ASP A 208 -9.67 -6.64 8.26
C ASP A 208 -9.06 -6.45 6.88
N MET A 209 -8.94 -5.19 6.45
CA MET A 209 -8.35 -4.84 5.17
C MET A 209 -7.06 -4.07 5.38
N TYR A 210 -6.04 -4.45 4.63
CA TYR A 210 -4.79 -3.74 4.55
C TYR A 210 -4.81 -2.75 3.39
N VAL A 211 -4.65 -1.48 3.71
CA VAL A 211 -4.61 -0.40 2.74
C VAL A 211 -3.19 0.13 2.66
N TYR A 212 -2.60 0.01 1.48
CA TYR A 212 -1.22 0.40 1.21
C TYR A 212 -1.19 1.70 0.43
N PHE A 213 -0.45 2.67 0.94
CA PHE A 213 -0.21 3.94 0.27
C PHE A 213 1.26 4.32 0.37
N SER A 214 1.73 5.14 -0.56
CA SER A 214 3.13 5.54 -0.63
C SER A 214 3.34 6.99 -0.17
N MET A 215 4.40 7.21 0.60
CA MET A 215 4.84 8.53 1.06
C MET A 215 6.26 8.80 0.55
N THR A 216 6.61 10.07 0.30
CA THR A 216 7.97 10.43 -0.10
C THR A 216 8.94 10.37 1.07
N GLU A 217 10.24 10.25 0.80
CA GLU A 217 11.28 10.32 1.83
C GLU A 217 11.22 11.62 2.64
N ASN A 218 10.93 12.77 1.99
CA ASN A 218 10.79 14.04 2.69
C ASN A 218 9.64 14.02 3.69
N GLN A 219 8.49 13.43 3.33
CA GLN A 219 7.34 13.29 4.22
C GLN A 219 7.68 12.37 5.40
N LEU A 220 8.42 11.28 5.14
CA LEU A 220 8.90 10.39 6.21
C LEU A 220 9.85 11.11 7.16
N LEU A 221 10.81 11.89 6.64
CA LEU A 221 11.73 12.69 7.45
C LEU A 221 10.99 13.74 8.29
N ALA A 222 9.99 14.40 7.72
CA ALA A 222 9.15 15.36 8.44
C ALA A 222 8.44 14.67 9.61
N LEU A 223 7.92 13.47 9.38
CA LEU A 223 7.28 12.66 10.41
C LEU A 223 8.23 12.29 11.55
N THR A 224 9.41 11.75 11.22
CA THR A 224 10.40 11.36 12.22
C THR A 224 10.89 12.57 13.02
N ARG A 225 11.03 13.75 12.38
CA ARG A 225 11.39 14.98 13.09
C ARG A 225 10.28 15.47 14.02
N GLN A 226 9.02 15.30 13.64
CA GLN A 226 7.87 15.70 14.44
C GLN A 226 7.72 14.85 15.70
N TYR A 227 7.93 13.53 15.59
CA TYR A 227 7.72 12.58 16.68
C TYR A 227 9.01 12.02 17.30
N GLY A 228 10.18 12.48 16.86
CA GLY A 228 11.49 12.02 17.33
C GLY A 228 11.96 10.72 16.68
N ASP A 229 11.15 9.67 16.76
CA ASP A 229 11.41 8.35 16.15
C ASP A 229 10.15 7.76 15.50
N MET A 230 10.34 6.78 14.60
CA MET A 230 9.27 6.14 13.85
C MET A 230 8.28 5.37 14.75
N ASP A 231 8.77 4.72 15.81
CA ASP A 231 7.92 3.95 16.73
C ASP A 231 6.99 4.87 17.53
N GLU A 232 7.46 6.07 17.90
CA GLU A 232 6.63 7.09 18.55
C GLU A 232 5.68 7.75 17.56
N ALA A 233 6.10 7.92 16.30
CA ALA A 233 5.25 8.45 15.24
C ALA A 233 4.04 7.53 15.00
N LEU A 234 4.24 6.22 14.86
CA LEU A 234 3.16 5.26 14.64
C LEU A 234 2.15 5.21 15.80
N LYS A 235 2.59 5.43 17.04
CA LYS A 235 1.71 5.42 18.22
C LYS A 235 0.87 6.67 18.36
N ASN A 236 1.43 7.82 17.97
CA ASN A 236 0.79 9.13 18.18
C ASN A 236 0.15 9.69 16.91
N MET A 237 0.30 9.01 15.78
CA MET A 237 -0.37 9.36 14.53
C MET A 237 -1.88 9.32 14.69
N PRO A 238 -2.60 10.31 14.13
CA PRO A 238 -4.05 10.29 14.14
C PRO A 238 -4.59 9.14 13.27
N GLU A 239 -5.79 8.70 13.58
CA GLU A 239 -6.51 7.75 12.72
C GLU A 239 -6.76 8.37 11.34
N VAL A 240 -6.75 7.52 10.32
CA VAL A 240 -6.88 7.94 8.92
C VAL A 240 -8.24 7.60 8.35
N GLU A 241 -8.68 8.36 7.36
CA GLU A 241 -9.91 8.08 6.64
C GLU A 241 -9.61 7.36 5.32
N LEU A 242 -10.56 6.57 4.85
CA LEU A 242 -10.53 5.98 3.53
C LEU A 242 -11.68 6.57 2.71
N ARG A 243 -11.34 7.26 1.63
CA ARG A 243 -12.32 7.65 0.60
C ARG A 243 -12.34 6.62 -0.50
N LEU A 244 -13.53 6.08 -0.78
CA LEU A 244 -13.77 5.08 -1.81
C LEU A 244 -13.81 5.71 -3.20
N ASN A 245 -13.79 4.88 -4.24
CA ASN A 245 -13.76 5.32 -5.64
C ASN A 245 -15.03 6.09 -6.08
N ASP A 246 -16.14 5.93 -5.38
CA ASP A 246 -17.38 6.70 -5.59
C ASP A 246 -17.39 8.05 -4.85
N ASN A 247 -16.25 8.44 -4.27
CA ASN A 247 -16.05 9.60 -3.40
C ASN A 247 -16.76 9.54 -2.04
N SER A 248 -17.41 8.43 -1.69
CA SER A 248 -17.92 8.23 -0.34
C SER A 248 -16.77 8.00 0.65
N VAL A 249 -16.97 8.43 1.91
CA VAL A 249 -16.02 8.16 3.00
C VAL A 249 -16.44 6.87 3.68
N TYR A 250 -15.49 5.98 3.90
CA TYR A 250 -15.73 4.75 4.63
C TYR A 250 -16.00 5.06 6.11
N ASP A 251 -17.05 4.45 6.67
CA ASP A 251 -17.57 4.78 8.01
C ASP A 251 -16.56 4.55 9.14
N LYS A 252 -15.62 3.62 8.95
CA LYS A 252 -14.62 3.28 9.96
C LYS A 252 -13.29 3.96 9.63
N LYS A 253 -12.64 4.48 10.66
CA LYS A 253 -11.27 4.97 10.57
C LYS A 253 -10.28 3.80 10.55
N GLY A 254 -9.11 4.05 9.99
CA GLY A 254 -8.01 3.11 9.93
C GLY A 254 -6.85 3.56 10.80
N VAL A 255 -6.03 2.61 11.22
CA VAL A 255 -4.81 2.88 12.00
C VAL A 255 -3.60 2.50 11.17
N ILE A 256 -2.63 3.41 11.08
CA ILE A 256 -1.35 3.13 10.42
C ILE A 256 -0.59 2.14 11.30
N GLU A 257 -0.47 0.90 10.84
CA GLU A 257 0.14 -0.19 11.62
C GLU A 257 1.66 -0.26 11.39
N SER A 258 2.11 0.04 10.18
CA SER A 258 3.53 -0.02 9.85
C SER A 258 3.88 0.89 8.68
N ILE A 259 5.10 1.39 8.69
CA ILE A 259 5.74 2.05 7.55
C ILE A 259 6.98 1.23 7.19
N SER A 260 7.14 0.91 5.90
CA SER A 260 8.30 0.17 5.41
C SER A 260 9.60 0.92 5.72
N GLY A 261 10.53 0.26 6.39
CA GLY A 261 11.89 0.78 6.59
C GLY A 261 12.77 0.74 5.33
N VAL A 262 12.25 0.22 4.22
CA VAL A 262 12.96 0.15 2.94
C VAL A 262 12.33 1.14 1.97
N ILE A 263 13.15 2.05 1.45
CA ILE A 263 12.79 2.99 0.38
C ILE A 263 12.88 2.27 -0.96
N ASP A 264 11.83 2.40 -1.76
CA ASP A 264 11.84 1.95 -3.15
C ASP A 264 12.77 2.87 -3.97
N ARG A 265 13.86 2.31 -4.50
CA ARG A 265 14.90 3.08 -5.22
C ARG A 265 14.44 3.63 -6.56
N GLN A 266 13.38 3.08 -7.16
CA GLN A 266 12.86 3.56 -8.45
C GLN A 266 11.97 4.79 -8.25
N THR A 267 11.20 4.81 -7.16
CA THR A 267 10.20 5.85 -6.90
C THR A 267 10.62 6.86 -5.83
N GLY A 268 11.60 6.54 -4.98
CA GLY A 268 11.99 7.38 -3.83
C GLY A 268 10.91 7.44 -2.75
N THR A 269 10.06 6.40 -2.66
CA THR A 269 8.93 6.35 -1.73
C THR A 269 9.04 5.21 -0.73
N VAL A 270 8.40 5.36 0.43
CA VAL A 270 8.15 4.30 1.39
C VAL A 270 6.67 3.92 1.38
N VAL A 271 6.39 2.65 1.60
CA VAL A 271 5.02 2.14 1.67
C VAL A 271 4.56 2.11 3.12
N ALA A 272 3.44 2.77 3.41
CA ALA A 272 2.72 2.68 4.67
C ALA A 272 1.57 1.68 4.54
N ARG A 273 1.31 0.90 5.60
CA ARG A 273 0.18 -0.02 5.72
C ARG A 273 -0.76 0.45 6.81
N VAL A 274 -2.01 0.63 6.44
CA VAL A 274 -3.13 0.95 7.33
C VAL A 274 -4.03 -0.26 7.46
N VAL A 275 -4.55 -0.51 8.66
CA VAL A 275 -5.56 -1.52 8.92
C VAL A 275 -6.92 -0.86 9.07
N PHE A 276 -7.90 -1.31 8.28
CA PHE A 276 -9.30 -0.91 8.39
C PHE A 276 -10.17 -2.13 8.74
N PRO A 277 -11.03 -2.05 9.78
CA PRO A 277 -12.00 -3.11 10.05
C PRO A 277 -13.06 -3.16 8.95
N ASN A 278 -13.46 -4.36 8.53
CA ASN A 278 -14.38 -4.58 7.41
C ASN A 278 -15.61 -5.42 7.79
N GLU A 279 -16.26 -5.03 8.88
CA GLU A 279 -17.46 -5.69 9.43
C GLU A 279 -18.62 -5.74 8.41
N SER A 280 -18.81 -4.65 7.66
CA SER A 280 -19.85 -4.53 6.62
C SER A 280 -19.49 -5.28 5.32
N ARG A 281 -18.23 -5.71 5.19
CA ARG A 281 -17.68 -6.39 4.01
C ARG A 281 -17.80 -5.60 2.71
N LEU A 282 -17.90 -4.27 2.84
CA LEU A 282 -17.97 -3.36 1.71
C LEU A 282 -16.62 -3.32 0.96
N LEU A 283 -15.51 -3.49 1.69
CA LEU A 283 -14.18 -3.47 1.12
C LEU A 283 -13.84 -4.86 0.56
N HIS A 284 -13.29 -4.87 -0.64
CA HIS A 284 -12.85 -6.06 -1.34
C HIS A 284 -11.36 -5.98 -1.67
N SER A 285 -10.66 -7.13 -1.63
CA SER A 285 -9.25 -7.18 -2.05
C SER A 285 -9.14 -6.84 -3.53
N GLY A 286 -8.11 -6.05 -3.89
CA GLY A 286 -7.90 -5.54 -5.24
C GLY A 286 -8.60 -4.21 -5.53
N ALA A 287 -9.40 -3.69 -4.59
CA ALA A 287 -9.97 -2.35 -4.73
C ALA A 287 -8.90 -1.26 -4.58
N SER A 288 -9.23 -0.05 -5.04
CA SER A 288 -8.44 1.15 -4.81
C SER A 288 -9.24 2.17 -4.01
N GLY A 289 -8.53 3.12 -3.41
CA GLY A 289 -9.14 4.23 -2.70
C GLY A 289 -8.13 5.35 -2.48
N THR A 290 -8.55 6.37 -1.74
CA THR A 290 -7.67 7.45 -1.28
C THR A 290 -7.60 7.42 0.25
N VAL A 291 -6.41 7.27 0.80
CA VAL A 291 -6.18 7.45 2.24
C VAL A 291 -6.03 8.94 2.53
N ILE A 292 -6.78 9.43 3.49
CA ILE A 292 -6.73 10.82 3.95
C ILE A 292 -6.08 10.82 5.32
N VAL A 293 -4.87 11.38 5.40
CA VAL A 293 -4.09 11.49 6.63
C VAL A 293 -4.22 12.92 7.18
N PRO A 294 -4.84 13.12 8.35
CA PRO A 294 -4.92 14.43 8.95
C PRO A 294 -3.57 14.86 9.55
N SER A 295 -3.30 16.16 9.48
CA SER A 295 -2.14 16.86 10.03
C SER A 295 -2.65 17.98 10.92
N ILE A 296 -2.53 17.81 12.23
CA ILE A 296 -3.01 18.77 13.22
C ILE A 296 -1.87 19.71 13.60
N TYR A 297 -2.04 20.99 13.30
CA TYR A 297 -1.14 22.06 13.72
C TYR A 297 -1.82 22.83 14.86
N LYS A 298 -1.25 22.73 16.06
CA LYS A 298 -1.72 23.45 17.25
C LYS A 298 -0.95 24.75 17.41
N ASP A 299 -1.63 25.78 17.89
CA ASP A 299 -1.05 27.11 18.18
C ASP A 299 -0.22 27.66 16.99
N CYS A 300 -0.70 27.43 15.77
CA CYS A 300 0.03 27.75 14.54
C CYS A 300 -0.44 29.07 13.93
N ILE A 301 0.41 29.66 13.09
CA ILE A 301 0.08 30.86 12.33
C ILE A 301 -0.42 30.43 10.96
N ALA A 302 -1.70 30.66 10.68
CA ALA A 302 -2.30 30.40 9.37
C ALA A 302 -2.53 31.72 8.64
N ILE A 303 -2.03 31.82 7.40
CA ILE A 303 -2.17 33.01 6.57
C ILE A 303 -2.77 32.66 5.21
N PRO A 304 -3.62 33.51 4.60
CA PRO A 304 -4.10 33.29 3.24
C PRO A 304 -2.94 33.22 2.25
N GLN A 305 -3.00 32.33 1.26
CA GLN A 305 -1.96 32.27 0.22
C GLN A 305 -1.89 33.57 -0.59
N THR A 306 -3.00 34.31 -0.69
CA THR A 306 -3.10 35.64 -1.32
C THR A 306 -2.25 36.71 -0.61
N ALA A 307 -1.89 36.48 0.65
CA ALA A 307 -1.02 37.34 1.44
C ALA A 307 0.48 37.09 1.17
N THR A 308 0.81 36.08 0.36
CA THR A 308 2.19 35.66 0.09
C THR A 308 2.63 35.96 -1.34
N VAL A 309 3.93 36.20 -1.51
CA VAL A 309 4.58 36.33 -2.83
C VAL A 309 5.68 35.29 -2.92
N LYS A 310 5.59 34.41 -3.92
CA LYS A 310 6.66 33.45 -4.24
C LYS A 310 7.68 34.11 -5.16
N MET A 311 8.91 34.25 -4.70
CA MET A 311 10.06 34.69 -5.50
C MET A 311 11.08 33.57 -5.54
N GLN A 312 11.18 32.88 -6.68
CA GLN A 312 11.96 31.64 -6.83
C GLN A 312 11.50 30.59 -5.79
N ASP A 313 12.43 30.06 -4.98
CA ASP A 313 12.17 29.06 -3.96
C ASP A 313 11.79 29.67 -2.59
N LYS A 314 11.60 31.00 -2.53
CA LYS A 314 11.34 31.75 -1.29
C LYS A 314 9.91 32.27 -1.26
N THR A 315 9.24 32.09 -0.12
CA THR A 315 7.92 32.65 0.16
C THR A 315 8.08 33.87 1.05
N ILE A 316 7.56 35.02 0.60
CA ILE A 316 7.71 36.31 1.27
C ILE A 316 6.33 36.83 1.64
N VAL A 317 6.23 37.47 2.79
CA VAL A 317 5.08 38.26 3.22
C VAL A 317 5.50 39.69 3.51
N TYR A 318 4.58 40.63 3.37
CA TYR A 318 4.81 42.03 3.73
C TYR A 318 4.23 42.30 5.12
N LYS A 319 5.11 42.46 6.11
CA LYS A 319 4.73 42.87 7.46
C LYS A 319 4.58 44.38 7.52
N VAL A 320 3.56 44.87 8.21
CA VAL A 320 3.39 46.29 8.48
C VAL A 320 4.15 46.64 9.76
N VAL A 321 5.20 47.45 9.61
CA VAL A 321 5.99 47.99 10.72
C VAL A 321 5.99 49.51 10.58
N ASP A 322 5.53 50.22 11.60
CA ASP A 322 5.40 51.68 11.60
C ASP A 322 4.60 52.24 10.39
N GLY A 323 3.55 51.52 9.97
CA GLY A 323 2.70 51.90 8.82
C GLY A 323 3.37 51.71 7.45
N LYS A 324 4.46 50.93 7.37
CA LYS A 324 5.15 50.59 6.11
C LYS A 324 5.27 49.09 5.93
N ALA A 325 5.15 48.64 4.68
CA ALA A 325 5.35 47.25 4.29
C ALA A 325 6.85 46.88 4.26
N VAL A 326 7.23 45.88 5.05
CA VAL A 326 8.57 45.29 5.13
C VAL A 326 8.53 43.85 4.68
N SER A 327 9.31 43.49 3.66
CA SER A 327 9.41 42.10 3.19
C SER A 327 10.05 41.22 4.25
N THR A 328 9.34 40.16 4.62
CA THR A 328 9.79 39.17 5.59
C THR A 328 9.76 37.81 4.92
N LEU A 329 10.89 37.11 4.94
CA LEU A 329 10.98 35.74 4.45
C LEU A 329 10.27 34.82 5.45
N ILE A 330 9.42 33.93 4.94
CA ILE A 330 8.73 32.95 5.77
C ILE A 330 8.98 31.53 5.28
N THR A 331 8.98 30.61 6.23
CA THR A 331 8.95 29.17 5.94
C THR A 331 7.53 28.69 6.16
N VAL A 332 6.94 28.05 5.15
CA VAL A 332 5.58 27.49 5.22
C VAL A 332 5.62 25.96 5.23
N ALA A 333 4.62 25.34 5.85
CA ALA A 333 4.42 23.91 5.77
C ALA A 333 4.11 23.49 4.32
N GLU A 334 4.59 22.32 3.90
CA GLU A 334 4.26 21.77 2.58
C GLU A 334 2.76 21.44 2.48
N ASN A 335 2.19 20.92 3.57
CA ASN A 335 0.76 20.61 3.66
C ASN A 335 -0.07 21.89 3.77
N ASN A 336 -1.01 22.06 2.85
CA ASN A 336 -1.93 23.19 2.80
C ASN A 336 -3.25 22.79 2.11
N ASP A 337 -4.31 23.58 2.33
CA ASP A 337 -5.64 23.35 1.73
C ASP A 337 -5.86 24.12 0.41
N GLY A 338 -4.79 24.70 -0.16
CA GLY A 338 -4.84 25.55 -1.35
C GLY A 338 -5.40 26.96 -1.10
N ARG A 339 -5.81 27.31 0.12
CA ARG A 339 -6.33 28.64 0.48
C ARG A 339 -5.47 29.34 1.51
N GLU A 340 -4.96 28.60 2.49
CA GLU A 340 -4.09 29.10 3.55
C GLU A 340 -2.73 28.38 3.53
N TYR A 341 -1.71 29.00 4.11
CA TYR A 341 -0.45 28.38 4.48
C TYR A 341 -0.31 28.41 6.00
N VAL A 342 0.20 27.33 6.58
CA VAL A 342 0.73 27.36 7.95
C VAL A 342 2.18 27.81 7.91
N VAL A 343 2.49 28.84 8.67
CA VAL A 343 3.84 29.42 8.79
C VAL A 343 4.58 28.72 9.91
N LEU A 344 5.72 28.10 9.57
CA LEU A 344 6.61 27.42 10.50
C LEU A 344 7.65 28.36 11.12
N ASP A 345 8.09 29.37 10.37
CA ASP A 345 9.07 30.35 10.84
C ASP A 345 8.93 31.69 10.09
N GLY A 346 9.33 32.78 10.75
CA GLY A 346 9.39 34.14 10.18
C GLY A 346 8.27 35.09 10.59
N LEU A 347 7.21 34.61 11.26
CA LEU A 347 6.10 35.44 11.78
C LEU A 347 5.81 35.09 13.24
N LYS A 348 5.23 36.05 13.98
CA LYS A 348 4.79 35.87 15.36
C LYS A 348 3.33 36.31 15.53
N ALA A 349 2.65 35.73 16.52
CA ALA A 349 1.32 36.19 16.92
C ALA A 349 1.39 37.68 17.31
N GLY A 350 0.43 38.47 16.80
CA GLY A 350 0.36 39.91 16.95
C GLY A 350 1.05 40.72 15.84
N ASP A 351 1.85 40.11 14.97
CA ASP A 351 2.36 40.78 13.76
C ASP A 351 1.19 41.14 12.82
N GLU A 352 1.30 42.28 12.13
CA GLU A 352 0.28 42.74 11.17
C GLU A 352 0.81 42.56 9.73
N ILE A 353 0.07 41.88 8.86
CA ILE A 353 0.51 41.56 7.49
C ILE A 353 -0.47 42.05 6.44
N VAL A 354 0.04 42.35 5.24
CA VAL A 354 -0.82 42.63 4.09
C VAL A 354 -1.48 41.34 3.61
N SER A 355 -2.79 41.26 3.79
CA SER A 355 -3.61 40.05 3.52
C SER A 355 -4.04 39.89 2.07
N GLU A 356 -4.22 41.00 1.34
CA GLU A 356 -4.59 41.02 -0.06
C GLU A 356 -3.70 41.95 -0.88
N GLY A 357 -3.39 41.53 -2.12
CA GLY A 357 -2.60 42.33 -3.05
C GLY A 357 -1.09 42.36 -2.73
N ALA A 358 -0.58 41.40 -1.94
CA ALA A 358 0.83 41.31 -1.57
C ALA A 358 1.77 41.36 -2.79
N GLY A 359 1.37 40.80 -3.94
CA GLY A 359 2.15 40.87 -5.19
C GLY A 359 2.30 42.25 -5.83
N LEU A 360 1.48 43.22 -5.43
CA LEU A 360 1.52 44.61 -5.91
C LEU A 360 2.26 45.54 -4.95
N VAL A 361 2.54 45.08 -3.73
CA VAL A 361 3.25 45.83 -2.69
C VAL A 361 4.74 45.81 -2.99
N ARG A 362 5.39 46.97 -2.82
CA ARG A 362 6.86 47.09 -2.86
C ARG A 362 7.40 47.36 -1.46
N GLU A 363 8.65 47.02 -1.24
CA GLU A 363 9.36 47.34 0.01
C GLU A 363 9.21 48.83 0.36
N GLY A 364 8.84 49.12 1.60
CA GLY A 364 8.68 50.48 2.11
C GLY A 364 7.40 51.20 1.67
N THR A 365 6.47 50.53 0.99
CA THR A 365 5.17 51.12 0.63
C THR A 365 4.39 51.47 1.91
N GLN A 366 3.80 52.66 1.95
CA GLN A 366 2.98 53.08 3.08
C GLN A 366 1.65 52.33 3.06
N VAL A 367 1.34 51.63 4.14
CA VAL A 367 0.09 50.87 4.34
C VAL A 367 -0.70 51.62 5.41
N LYS A 368 -1.98 51.89 5.13
CA LYS A 368 -2.88 52.65 6.00
C LYS A 368 -4.07 51.82 6.40
#